data_AF-A0A6L8GKL5-F1
#
_entry.id   AF-A0A6L8GKL5-F1
#
_cell.length_a   1.000
_cell.length_b   1.000
_cell.length_c   1.000
_cell.angle_alpha   90.00
_cell.angle_beta   90.00
_cell.angle_gamma   90.00
#
_symmetry.space_group_name_H-M   'P 1'
#
loop_
_entity.id
_entity.type
_entity.pdbx_description
1 polymer ?
#
loop_
_entity_poly.entity_id
_entity_poly.type
_entity_poly.pdbx_seq_one_letter_code
_entity_poly.pdbx_strand_id
1 'polypeptide(L)'
;MSWVLLVAGRNALAQRRPPLNRWSSAALLRRTARYSPDPSQRRQARLVLAAASAGPNEQLYWLAGQAWGEHRSLRTEPSVVLALLAMAEQRRGRKQEAEAHWRSLLLHFPDTPASADARYWLGDPGDALHQELLEQFPAHPSSLASALTTAQTAGPRQLDGALHLARWGPRQVGGEHLLANICFQQGSQLPTTAAAVLANALLQVDNPAAAEACQPGVAVSGTATEEPWTAIRELLLQRSWSKAQTALATAAAAARLTLAEAVRLDFWHGFVKQQLGHHGEAERLWRQVAQRAPWSYYGWLSQVRLGQVIWPSPL
;
A
#
# COMPACT_ATOMS: atom_id res chain seq x y z
N MET A 1 23.11 -42.77 28.81
CA MET A 1 23.49 -41.35 28.96
C MET A 1 23.65 -40.58 27.63
N SER A 2 23.67 -41.21 26.44
CA SER A 2 23.98 -40.51 25.18
C SER A 2 22.84 -39.70 24.52
N TRP A 3 21.56 -40.00 24.80
CA TRP A 3 20.44 -39.30 24.15
C TRP A 3 20.17 -37.90 24.71
N VAL A 4 20.33 -37.72 26.02
CA VAL A 4 20.09 -36.43 26.70
C VAL A 4 21.12 -35.39 26.29
N LEU A 5 22.39 -35.78 26.13
CA LEU A 5 23.47 -34.90 25.67
C LEU A 5 23.29 -34.46 24.21
N LEU A 6 22.80 -35.35 23.33
CA LEU A 6 22.50 -35.01 21.93
C LEU A 6 21.33 -34.03 21.80
N VAL A 7 20.26 -34.23 22.57
CA VAL A 7 19.10 -33.32 22.56
C VAL A 7 19.45 -31.96 23.17
N ALA A 8 20.20 -31.94 24.28
CA ALA A 8 20.66 -30.71 24.93
C ALA A 8 21.64 -29.92 24.03
N GLY A 9 22.60 -30.61 23.40
CA GLY A 9 23.54 -29.99 22.45
C GLY A 9 22.85 -29.42 21.22
N ARG A 10 21.84 -30.12 20.68
CA ARG A 10 21.03 -29.65 19.55
C ARG A 10 20.22 -28.39 19.90
N ASN A 11 19.61 -28.33 21.10
CA ASN A 11 18.86 -27.15 21.55
C ASN A 11 19.78 -25.94 21.79
N ALA A 12 20.93 -26.14 22.44
CA ALA A 12 21.91 -25.06 22.65
C ALA A 12 22.46 -24.51 21.32
N LEU A 13 22.69 -25.38 20.33
CA LEU A 13 23.09 -24.97 18.98
C LEU A 13 21.96 -24.29 18.20
N ALA A 14 20.69 -24.63 18.44
CA ALA A 14 19.56 -23.94 17.83
C ALA A 14 19.41 -22.50 18.35
N GLN A 15 19.64 -22.29 19.65
CA GLN A 15 19.52 -20.97 20.29
C GLN A 15 20.65 -19.99 19.94
N ARG A 16 21.81 -20.48 19.48
CA ARG A 16 22.97 -19.64 19.09
C ARG A 16 23.04 -19.30 17.61
N ARG A 17 22.07 -19.71 16.79
CA ARG A 17 22.11 -19.47 15.35
C ARG A 17 21.61 -18.07 14.99
N PRO A 18 22.27 -17.38 14.04
CA PRO A 18 21.83 -16.07 13.60
C PRO A 18 20.45 -16.15 12.93
N PRO A 19 19.58 -15.15 13.13
CA PRO A 19 18.27 -15.11 12.48
C PRO A 19 18.43 -15.00 10.96
N LEU A 20 17.64 -15.79 10.21
CA LEU A 20 17.61 -15.75 8.75
C LEU A 20 16.59 -14.70 8.29
N ASN A 21 17.01 -13.80 7.42
CA ASN A 21 16.21 -12.67 6.96
C ASN A 21 16.71 -12.15 5.61
N ARG A 22 16.07 -11.10 5.07
CA ARG A 22 16.42 -10.50 3.77
C ARG A 22 17.84 -9.94 3.67
N TRP A 23 18.52 -9.73 4.79
CA TRP A 23 19.91 -9.23 4.85
C TRP A 23 20.93 -10.38 4.96
N SER A 24 20.47 -11.62 5.11
CA SER A 24 21.33 -12.80 5.11
C SER A 24 21.95 -13.02 3.73
N SER A 25 23.21 -13.45 3.69
CA SER A 25 23.89 -13.68 2.40
C SER A 25 23.22 -14.82 1.61
N ALA A 26 23.18 -14.69 0.28
CA ALA A 26 22.59 -15.70 -0.59
C ALA A 26 23.26 -17.08 -0.43
N ALA A 27 24.57 -17.12 -0.18
CA ALA A 27 25.31 -18.35 0.07
C ALA A 27 24.85 -19.05 1.35
N LEU A 28 24.68 -18.30 2.45
CA LEU A 28 24.16 -18.82 3.72
C LEU A 28 22.75 -19.37 3.53
N LEU A 29 21.86 -18.59 2.91
CA LEU A 29 20.47 -18.98 2.68
C LEU A 29 20.38 -20.27 1.85
N ARG A 30 21.11 -20.37 0.73
CA ARG A 30 21.10 -21.56 -0.14
C ARG A 30 21.65 -22.79 0.59
N ARG A 31 22.72 -22.64 1.36
CA ARG A 31 23.28 -23.74 2.17
C ARG A 31 22.28 -24.20 3.21
N THR A 32 21.67 -23.27 3.94
CA THR A 32 20.68 -23.57 4.98
C THR A 32 19.44 -24.23 4.41
N ALA A 33 18.92 -23.73 3.28
CA ALA A 33 17.74 -24.28 2.59
C ALA A 33 17.93 -25.74 2.15
N ARG A 34 19.16 -26.16 1.84
CA ARG A 34 19.49 -27.52 1.36
C ARG A 34 19.89 -28.47 2.49
N TYR A 35 20.68 -27.99 3.45
CA TYR A 35 21.43 -28.86 4.35
C TYR A 35 21.14 -28.64 5.83
N SER A 36 20.33 -27.64 6.22
CA SER A 36 20.01 -27.46 7.64
C SER A 36 19.30 -28.71 8.17
N PRO A 37 19.71 -29.28 9.31
CA PRO A 37 19.00 -30.39 9.93
C PRO A 37 17.66 -29.95 10.52
N ASP A 38 17.49 -28.65 10.77
CA ASP A 38 16.28 -28.04 11.30
C ASP A 38 15.30 -27.69 10.15
N PRO A 39 14.13 -28.36 10.04
CA PRO A 39 13.14 -28.11 8.99
C PRO A 39 12.60 -26.68 8.98
N SER A 40 12.42 -26.05 10.14
CA SER A 40 11.90 -24.69 10.24
C SER A 40 12.89 -23.69 9.66
N GLN A 41 14.20 -23.89 9.90
CA GLN A 41 15.24 -23.09 9.26
C GLN A 41 15.37 -23.35 7.76
N ARG A 42 15.20 -24.60 7.30
CA ARG A 42 15.16 -24.89 5.86
C ARG A 42 14.03 -24.08 5.22
N ARG A 43 12.84 -24.13 5.81
CA ARG A 43 11.66 -23.41 5.33
C ARG A 43 11.87 -21.89 5.32
N GLN A 44 12.32 -21.31 6.44
CA GLN A 44 12.59 -19.88 6.51
C GLN A 44 13.60 -19.43 5.44
N ALA A 45 14.70 -20.18 5.25
CA ALA A 45 15.67 -19.88 4.20
C ALA A 45 15.05 -19.92 2.80
N ARG A 46 14.19 -20.92 2.51
CA ARG A 46 13.49 -21.04 1.22
C ARG A 46 12.52 -19.88 1.00
N LEU A 47 11.77 -19.46 2.02
CA LEU A 47 10.84 -18.33 1.89
C LEU A 47 11.56 -17.01 1.65
N VAL A 48 12.70 -16.78 2.32
CA VAL A 48 13.55 -15.61 2.04
C VAL A 48 14.10 -15.65 0.61
N LEU A 49 14.55 -16.82 0.14
CA LEU A 49 15.02 -17.00 -1.24
C LEU A 49 13.89 -16.81 -2.27
N ALA A 50 12.68 -17.29 -1.98
CA ALA A 50 11.50 -17.08 -2.81
C ALA A 50 11.15 -15.59 -2.92
N ALA A 51 11.18 -14.85 -1.80
CA ALA A 51 10.93 -13.41 -1.78
C ALA A 51 12.00 -12.60 -2.55
N ALA A 52 13.25 -13.10 -2.58
CA ALA A 52 14.37 -12.47 -3.29
C ALA A 52 14.54 -12.96 -4.74
N SER A 53 13.68 -13.87 -5.23
CA SER A 53 13.83 -14.49 -6.55
C SER A 53 13.60 -13.48 -7.69
N ALA A 54 14.47 -13.51 -8.70
CA ALA A 54 14.41 -12.58 -9.82
C ALA A 54 13.32 -12.94 -10.85
N GLY A 55 12.85 -14.20 -10.86
CA GLY A 55 11.87 -14.68 -11.82
C GLY A 55 10.95 -15.76 -11.25
N PRO A 56 9.83 -16.05 -11.94
CA PRO A 56 8.81 -16.96 -11.41
C PRO A 56 9.29 -18.40 -11.27
N ASN A 57 10.17 -18.89 -12.15
CA ASN A 57 10.70 -20.26 -12.07
C ASN A 57 11.54 -20.48 -10.79
N GLU A 58 12.41 -19.52 -10.45
CA GLU A 58 13.22 -19.60 -9.23
C GLU A 58 12.32 -19.49 -7.99
N GLN A 59 11.33 -18.60 -8.03
CA GLN A 59 10.38 -18.45 -6.93
C GLN A 59 9.61 -19.75 -6.68
N LEU A 60 9.06 -20.37 -7.72
CA LEU A 60 8.34 -21.66 -7.63
C LEU A 60 9.24 -22.76 -7.07
N TYR A 61 10.49 -22.84 -7.52
CA TYR A 61 11.46 -23.80 -7.00
C TYR A 61 11.61 -23.66 -5.48
N TRP A 62 11.74 -22.45 -4.96
CA TRP A 62 11.89 -22.23 -3.53
C TRP A 62 10.59 -22.46 -2.75
N LEU A 63 9.43 -22.08 -3.29
CA LEU A 63 8.11 -22.26 -2.67
C LEU A 63 7.58 -23.70 -2.71
N ALA A 64 8.15 -24.57 -3.55
CA ALA A 64 7.74 -25.97 -3.66
C ALA A 64 7.66 -26.65 -2.29
N GLY A 65 6.47 -27.17 -1.95
CA GLY A 65 6.19 -27.86 -0.68
C GLY A 65 6.17 -26.97 0.56
N GLN A 66 6.24 -25.64 0.45
CA GLN A 66 6.29 -24.74 1.62
C GLN A 66 4.91 -24.35 2.18
N ALA A 67 3.84 -24.68 1.45
CA ALA A 67 2.45 -24.41 1.86
C ALA A 67 1.95 -25.37 2.95
N TRP A 68 2.61 -26.51 3.15
CA TRP A 68 2.15 -27.58 4.03
C TRP A 68 3.23 -27.97 5.05
N GLY A 69 2.85 -28.27 6.30
CA GLY A 69 3.78 -28.65 7.37
C GLY A 69 3.18 -28.58 8.78
N GLU A 70 3.91 -29.08 9.79
CA GLU A 70 3.49 -29.25 11.20
C GLU A 70 3.31 -27.94 12.02
N HIS A 71 2.86 -26.86 11.38
CA HIS A 71 2.40 -25.67 12.07
C HIS A 71 0.89 -25.53 11.89
N ARG A 72 0.14 -26.56 12.33
CA ARG A 72 -1.34 -26.60 12.26
C ARG A 72 -2.01 -25.42 12.97
N SER A 73 -1.31 -24.72 13.85
CA SER A 73 -1.81 -23.50 14.52
C SER A 73 -1.57 -22.20 13.74
N LEU A 74 -0.66 -22.17 12.77
CA LEU A 74 -0.31 -20.96 12.00
C LEU A 74 -0.92 -21.03 10.60
N ARG A 75 -2.15 -20.53 10.44
CA ARG A 75 -2.90 -20.56 9.17
C ARG A 75 -2.40 -19.56 8.12
N THR A 76 -1.76 -18.46 8.54
CA THR A 76 -1.41 -17.33 7.67
C THR A 76 -0.24 -17.60 6.74
N GLU A 77 0.79 -18.32 7.19
CA GLU A 77 1.98 -18.53 6.37
C GLU A 77 1.74 -19.53 5.22
N PRO A 78 1.09 -20.68 5.43
CA PRO A 78 0.57 -21.53 4.35
C PRO A 78 -0.24 -20.77 3.30
N SER A 79 -1.14 -19.88 3.74
CA SER A 79 -2.05 -19.17 2.86
C SER A 79 -1.32 -18.16 1.97
N VAL A 80 -0.35 -17.44 2.53
CA VAL A 80 0.55 -16.55 1.76
C VAL A 80 1.40 -17.35 0.76
N VAL A 81 1.90 -18.53 1.12
CA VAL A 81 2.66 -19.38 0.18
C VAL A 81 1.79 -19.80 -1.02
N LEU A 82 0.54 -20.23 -0.78
CA LEU A 82 -0.37 -20.57 -1.88
C LEU A 82 -0.64 -19.38 -2.80
N ALA A 83 -0.82 -18.18 -2.24
CA ALA A 83 -1.00 -16.97 -3.04
C ALA A 83 0.24 -16.66 -3.91
N LEU A 84 1.44 -16.79 -3.34
CA LEU A 84 2.69 -16.58 -4.07
C LEU A 84 2.92 -17.62 -5.17
N LEU A 85 2.55 -18.89 -4.93
CA LEU A 85 2.58 -19.95 -5.95
C LEU A 85 1.64 -19.59 -7.12
N ALA A 86 0.41 -19.20 -6.82
CA ALA A 86 -0.58 -18.83 -7.83
C ALA A 86 -0.12 -17.64 -8.68
N MET A 87 0.36 -16.55 -8.04
CA MET A 87 0.91 -15.39 -8.73
C MET A 87 2.13 -15.73 -9.59
N ALA A 88 3.01 -16.63 -9.13
CA ALA A 88 4.17 -17.05 -9.90
C ALA A 88 3.76 -17.84 -11.17
N GLU A 89 2.74 -18.70 -11.08
CA GLU A 89 2.19 -19.40 -12.25
C GLU A 89 1.46 -18.46 -13.21
N GLN A 90 0.72 -17.45 -12.70
CA GLN A 90 0.13 -16.41 -13.55
C GLN A 90 1.20 -15.67 -14.37
N ARG A 91 2.33 -15.30 -13.74
CA ARG A 91 3.46 -14.66 -14.45
C ARG A 91 4.12 -15.56 -15.49
N ARG A 92 3.91 -16.88 -15.44
CA ARG A 92 4.33 -17.84 -16.48
C ARG A 92 3.26 -18.09 -17.54
N GLY A 93 2.10 -17.43 -17.45
CA GLY A 93 0.95 -17.68 -18.31
C GLY A 93 0.24 -19.01 -18.04
N ARG A 94 0.55 -19.67 -16.91
CA ARG A 94 0.04 -20.99 -16.51
C ARG A 94 -1.26 -20.83 -15.73
N LYS A 95 -2.33 -20.50 -16.46
CA LYS A 95 -3.64 -20.12 -15.89
C LYS A 95 -4.26 -21.25 -15.06
N GLN A 96 -4.24 -22.48 -15.57
CA GLN A 96 -4.86 -23.64 -14.88
C GLN A 96 -4.14 -23.96 -13.57
N GLU A 97 -2.81 -23.89 -13.57
CA GLU A 97 -1.98 -24.12 -12.39
C GLU A 97 -2.18 -23.02 -11.34
N ALA A 98 -2.28 -21.76 -11.77
CA ALA A 98 -2.62 -20.66 -10.88
C ALA A 98 -4.01 -20.83 -10.24
N GLU A 99 -5.02 -21.17 -11.05
CA GLU A 99 -6.39 -21.39 -10.58
C GLU A 99 -6.47 -22.52 -9.54
N ALA A 100 -5.71 -23.60 -9.74
CA ALA A 100 -5.62 -24.68 -8.76
C ALA A 100 -5.08 -24.21 -7.40
N HIS A 101 -4.07 -23.33 -7.40
CA HIS A 101 -3.54 -22.74 -6.16
C HIS A 101 -4.54 -21.78 -5.51
N TRP A 102 -5.24 -20.95 -6.27
CA TRP A 102 -6.28 -20.07 -5.75
C TRP A 102 -7.45 -20.85 -5.13
N ARG A 103 -7.90 -21.92 -5.79
CA ARG A 103 -8.96 -22.80 -5.23
C ARG A 103 -8.51 -23.50 -3.96
N SER A 104 -7.26 -23.98 -3.93
CA SER A 104 -6.67 -24.57 -2.72
C SER A 104 -6.65 -23.57 -1.57
N LEU A 105 -6.33 -22.30 -1.85
CA LEU A 105 -6.31 -21.23 -0.87
C LEU A 105 -7.71 -20.96 -0.27
N LEU A 106 -8.75 -20.84 -1.10
CA LEU A 106 -10.12 -20.67 -0.60
C LEU A 106 -10.62 -21.88 0.20
N LEU A 107 -10.29 -23.10 -0.25
CA LEU A 107 -10.76 -24.32 0.41
C LEU A 107 -10.17 -24.49 1.81
N HIS A 108 -8.89 -24.17 2.00
CA HIS A 108 -8.17 -24.47 3.25
C HIS A 108 -8.01 -23.26 4.17
N PHE A 109 -8.05 -22.04 3.62
CA PHE A 109 -7.78 -20.81 4.38
C PHE A 109 -8.75 -19.66 4.01
N PRO A 110 -10.09 -19.90 4.02
CA PRO A 110 -11.08 -18.95 3.49
C PRO A 110 -11.08 -17.58 4.19
N ASP A 111 -10.67 -17.52 5.46
CA ASP A 111 -10.74 -16.30 6.29
C ASP A 111 -9.40 -15.57 6.46
N THR A 112 -8.35 -15.99 5.74
CA THR A 112 -7.04 -15.34 5.83
C THR A 112 -6.95 -14.15 4.86
N PRO A 113 -6.17 -13.10 5.13
CA PRO A 113 -6.03 -11.98 4.19
C PRO A 113 -5.63 -12.40 2.77
N ALA A 114 -4.79 -13.43 2.64
CA ALA A 114 -4.38 -13.97 1.33
C ALA A 114 -5.55 -14.54 0.51
N SER A 115 -6.64 -14.98 1.15
CA SER A 115 -7.81 -15.51 0.44
C SER A 115 -8.59 -14.42 -0.30
N ALA A 116 -8.39 -13.14 0.04
CA ALA A 116 -8.94 -12.02 -0.72
C ALA A 116 -8.41 -12.01 -2.16
N ASP A 117 -7.13 -12.31 -2.37
CA ASP A 117 -6.54 -12.43 -3.71
C ASP A 117 -7.16 -13.59 -4.49
N ALA A 118 -7.45 -14.72 -3.82
CA ALA A 118 -8.10 -15.84 -4.49
C ALA A 118 -9.52 -15.50 -4.94
N ARG A 119 -10.31 -14.79 -4.13
CA ARG A 119 -11.65 -14.32 -4.54
C ARG A 119 -11.58 -13.38 -5.73
N TYR A 120 -10.61 -12.46 -5.72
CA TYR A 120 -10.38 -11.52 -6.83
C TYR A 120 -9.99 -12.22 -8.13
N TRP A 121 -9.11 -13.23 -8.08
CA TRP A 121 -8.60 -13.87 -9.30
C TRP A 121 -9.49 -15.00 -9.83
N LEU A 122 -10.35 -15.58 -9.00
CA LEU A 122 -11.27 -16.66 -9.39
C LEU A 122 -12.64 -16.15 -9.83
N GLY A 123 -13.00 -14.93 -9.44
CA GLY A 123 -14.27 -14.32 -9.77
C GLY A 123 -14.16 -13.20 -10.78
N ASP A 124 -15.32 -12.63 -11.09
CA ASP A 124 -15.48 -11.45 -11.92
C ASP A 124 -16.15 -10.31 -11.13
N PRO A 125 -15.86 -9.04 -11.44
CA PRO A 125 -16.51 -7.90 -10.79
C PRO A 125 -18.05 -8.01 -10.76
N GLY A 126 -18.59 -8.15 -9.56
CA GLY A 126 -20.02 -8.25 -9.32
C GLY A 126 -20.60 -9.68 -9.29
N ASP A 127 -19.78 -10.71 -9.37
CA ASP A 127 -20.22 -12.05 -8.99
C ASP A 127 -20.25 -12.22 -7.45
N ALA A 128 -20.59 -13.43 -7.00
CA ALA A 128 -20.62 -13.76 -5.58
C ALA A 128 -19.24 -13.68 -4.91
N LEU A 129 -18.16 -14.06 -5.59
CA LEU A 129 -16.80 -14.03 -5.03
C LEU A 129 -16.31 -12.60 -4.79
N HIS A 130 -16.60 -11.69 -5.72
CA HIS A 130 -16.29 -10.27 -5.55
C HIS A 130 -17.19 -9.62 -4.51
N GLN A 131 -18.46 -10.03 -4.37
CA GLN A 131 -19.30 -9.58 -3.26
C GLN A 131 -18.72 -10.02 -1.91
N GLU A 132 -18.38 -11.30 -1.75
CA GLU A 132 -17.71 -11.80 -0.54
C GLU A 132 -16.39 -11.07 -0.25
N LEU A 133 -15.60 -10.79 -1.29
CA LEU A 133 -14.34 -10.06 -1.20
C LEU A 133 -14.55 -8.66 -0.60
N LEU A 134 -15.51 -7.90 -1.12
CA LEU A 134 -15.81 -6.54 -0.65
C LEU A 134 -16.39 -6.55 0.78
N GLU A 135 -17.17 -7.56 1.15
CA GLU A 135 -17.77 -7.68 2.47
C GLU A 135 -16.77 -8.12 3.55
N GLN A 136 -15.97 -9.15 3.28
CA GLN A 136 -15.07 -9.75 4.26
C GLN A 136 -13.75 -8.97 4.38
N PHE A 137 -13.29 -8.37 3.28
CA PHE A 137 -11.99 -7.71 3.20
C PHE A 137 -12.08 -6.30 2.61
N PRO A 138 -12.92 -5.39 3.17
CA PRO A 138 -13.32 -4.16 2.47
C PRO A 138 -12.17 -3.22 2.09
N ALA A 139 -11.12 -3.12 2.91
CA ALA A 139 -9.95 -2.28 2.65
C ALA A 139 -8.74 -3.04 2.05
N HIS A 140 -8.90 -4.32 1.70
CA HIS A 140 -7.81 -5.11 1.12
C HIS A 140 -7.48 -4.63 -0.31
N PRO A 141 -6.20 -4.65 -0.76
CA PRO A 141 -5.83 -4.19 -2.09
C PRO A 141 -6.64 -4.81 -3.24
N SER A 142 -6.95 -6.10 -3.20
CA SER A 142 -7.78 -6.77 -4.22
C SER A 142 -9.23 -6.29 -4.20
N SER A 143 -9.78 -5.97 -3.03
CA SER A 143 -11.11 -5.35 -2.90
C SER A 143 -11.14 -3.95 -3.49
N LEU A 144 -10.09 -3.15 -3.23
CA LEU A 144 -9.96 -1.81 -3.82
C LEU A 144 -9.75 -1.89 -5.34
N ALA A 145 -8.98 -2.86 -5.83
CA ALA A 145 -8.82 -3.11 -7.27
C ALA A 145 -10.16 -3.50 -7.92
N SER A 146 -10.91 -4.42 -7.31
CA SER A 146 -12.24 -4.80 -7.76
C SER A 146 -13.18 -3.59 -7.83
N ALA A 147 -13.26 -2.83 -6.73
CA ALA A 147 -14.12 -1.65 -6.64
C ALA A 147 -13.75 -0.60 -7.70
N LEU A 148 -12.45 -0.41 -7.96
CA LEU A 148 -11.97 0.46 -9.03
C LEU A 148 -12.42 -0.01 -10.40
N THR A 149 -12.25 -1.30 -10.73
CA THR A 149 -12.71 -1.86 -12.02
C THR A 149 -14.23 -1.74 -12.16
N THR A 150 -14.99 -2.02 -11.10
CA THR A 150 -16.45 -1.85 -11.09
C THR A 150 -16.84 -0.40 -11.35
N ALA A 151 -16.15 0.56 -10.73
CA ALA A 151 -16.46 1.98 -10.87
C ALA A 151 -15.99 2.60 -12.20
N GLN A 152 -15.00 2.00 -12.86
CA GLN A 152 -14.57 2.38 -14.21
C GLN A 152 -15.54 1.91 -15.30
N THR A 153 -16.29 0.83 -15.03
CA THR A 153 -17.20 0.23 -16.00
C THR A 153 -18.56 0.91 -15.91
N ALA A 154 -19.00 1.56 -16.99
CA ALA A 154 -20.33 2.17 -17.04
C ALA A 154 -21.43 1.10 -16.88
N GLY A 155 -22.38 1.34 -15.98
CA GLY A 155 -23.45 0.39 -15.69
C GLY A 155 -24.06 0.61 -14.30
N PRO A 156 -25.05 -0.21 -13.91
CA PRO A 156 -25.81 -0.01 -12.67
C PRO A 156 -24.95 -0.10 -11.40
N ARG A 157 -23.81 -0.80 -11.44
CA ARG A 157 -22.91 -0.98 -10.30
C ARG A 157 -21.78 0.03 -10.21
N GLN A 158 -21.69 0.95 -11.17
CA GLN A 158 -20.60 1.93 -11.22
C GLN A 158 -20.51 2.73 -9.91
N LEU A 159 -21.66 3.17 -9.42
CA LEU A 159 -21.76 3.91 -8.17
C LEU A 159 -21.39 3.05 -6.95
N ASP A 160 -21.74 1.77 -6.94
CA ASP A 160 -21.38 0.87 -5.83
C ASP A 160 -19.86 0.75 -5.67
N GLY A 161 -19.13 0.58 -6.78
CA GLY A 161 -17.68 0.56 -6.77
C GLY A 161 -17.07 1.89 -6.30
N ALA A 162 -17.62 3.02 -6.76
CA ALA A 162 -17.17 4.34 -6.35
C ALA A 162 -17.39 4.59 -4.85
N LEU A 163 -18.55 4.19 -4.32
CA LEU A 163 -18.87 4.30 -2.90
C LEU A 163 -17.99 3.39 -2.05
N HIS A 164 -17.66 2.19 -2.54
CA HIS A 164 -16.74 1.30 -1.84
C HIS A 164 -15.34 1.92 -1.72
N LEU A 165 -14.80 2.44 -2.83
CA LEU A 165 -13.53 3.16 -2.84
C LEU A 165 -13.53 4.35 -1.89
N ALA A 166 -14.57 5.17 -1.94
CA ALA A 166 -14.72 6.35 -1.08
C ALA A 166 -14.70 5.99 0.42
N ARG A 167 -15.30 4.87 0.80
CA ARG A 167 -15.35 4.41 2.20
C ARG A 167 -14.05 3.80 2.69
N TRP A 168 -13.43 2.95 1.87
CA TRP A 168 -12.38 2.04 2.35
C TRP A 168 -10.99 2.31 1.79
N GLY A 169 -10.88 3.05 0.69
CA GLY A 169 -9.61 3.34 0.03
C GLY A 169 -9.66 4.63 -0.77
N PRO A 170 -9.94 5.80 -0.16
CA PRO A 170 -9.99 7.07 -0.88
C PRO A 170 -8.66 7.42 -1.56
N ARG A 171 -7.55 6.89 -1.03
CA ARG A 171 -6.19 7.06 -1.57
C ARG A 171 -5.75 5.99 -2.57
N GLN A 172 -6.65 5.09 -2.97
CA GLN A 172 -6.35 4.09 -3.99
C GLN A 172 -5.87 4.79 -5.27
N VAL A 173 -4.77 4.32 -5.84
CA VAL A 173 -4.22 4.88 -7.07
C VAL A 173 -5.27 4.83 -8.18
N GLY A 174 -5.49 5.97 -8.84
CA GLY A 174 -6.53 6.14 -9.87
C GLY A 174 -7.94 6.37 -9.32
N GLY A 175 -8.17 6.20 -8.02
CA GLY A 175 -9.46 6.40 -7.37
C GLY A 175 -9.90 7.86 -7.36
N GLU A 176 -9.02 8.79 -6.94
CA GLU A 176 -9.35 10.22 -6.84
C GLU A 176 -9.95 10.78 -8.14
N HIS A 177 -9.24 10.63 -9.27
CA HIS A 177 -9.70 11.14 -10.56
C HIS A 177 -11.05 10.54 -10.97
N LEU A 178 -11.24 9.25 -10.71
CA LEU A 178 -12.48 8.57 -10.98
C LEU A 178 -13.65 9.12 -10.14
N LEU A 179 -13.46 9.25 -8.83
CA LEU A 179 -14.48 9.82 -7.93
C LEU A 179 -14.80 11.27 -8.32
N ALA A 180 -13.76 12.07 -8.64
CA ALA A 180 -13.93 13.45 -9.06
C ALA A 180 -14.74 13.55 -10.36
N ASN A 181 -14.45 12.71 -11.35
CA ASN A 181 -15.19 12.69 -12.61
C ASN A 181 -16.67 12.33 -12.40
N ILE A 182 -16.98 11.36 -11.54
CA ILE A 182 -18.36 11.01 -11.18
C ILE A 182 -19.06 12.24 -10.56
N CYS A 183 -18.41 12.93 -9.63
CA CYS A 183 -18.97 14.13 -9.00
C CYS A 183 -19.21 15.26 -10.01
N PHE A 184 -18.27 15.56 -10.90
CA PHE A 184 -18.45 16.62 -11.90
C PHE A 184 -19.53 16.28 -12.93
N GLN A 185 -19.66 15.03 -13.34
CA GLN A 185 -20.60 14.64 -14.39
C GLN A 185 -22.01 14.35 -13.86
N GLN A 186 -22.10 13.76 -12.66
CA GLN A 186 -23.33 13.15 -12.15
C GLN A 186 -23.72 13.66 -10.76
N GLY A 187 -22.94 14.55 -10.12
CA GLY A 187 -23.11 14.95 -8.72
C GLY A 187 -24.53 15.36 -8.35
N SER A 188 -25.21 16.15 -9.19
CA SER A 188 -26.59 16.60 -8.98
C SER A 188 -27.66 15.50 -9.11
N GLN A 189 -27.30 14.36 -9.71
CA GLN A 189 -28.18 13.21 -9.92
C GLN A 189 -27.95 12.10 -8.88
N LEU A 190 -26.87 12.19 -8.09
CA LEU A 190 -26.55 11.20 -7.08
C LEU A 190 -27.53 11.28 -5.89
N PRO A 191 -27.86 10.14 -5.27
CA PRO A 191 -28.54 10.13 -3.97
C PRO A 191 -27.73 10.95 -2.95
N THR A 192 -28.41 11.73 -2.10
CA THR A 192 -27.74 12.63 -1.14
C THR A 192 -26.73 11.92 -0.24
N THR A 193 -27.05 10.70 0.20
CA THR A 193 -26.14 9.88 1.02
C THR A 193 -24.90 9.43 0.25
N ALA A 194 -25.05 9.10 -1.04
CA ALA A 194 -23.96 8.72 -1.91
C ALA A 194 -23.04 9.93 -2.19
N ALA A 195 -23.64 11.07 -2.57
CA ALA A 195 -22.94 12.33 -2.76
C ALA A 195 -22.09 12.71 -1.55
N ALA A 196 -22.63 12.59 -0.33
CA ALA A 196 -21.91 12.90 0.90
C ALA A 196 -20.71 11.97 1.16
N VAL A 197 -20.84 10.67 0.88
CA VAL A 197 -19.73 9.72 1.00
C VAL A 197 -18.60 10.06 0.03
N LEU A 198 -18.94 10.34 -1.24
CA LEU A 198 -17.96 10.70 -2.26
C LEU A 198 -17.28 12.03 -1.94
N ALA A 199 -18.04 13.04 -1.53
CA ALA A 199 -17.50 14.34 -1.13
C ALA A 199 -16.51 14.21 0.03
N ASN A 200 -16.85 13.45 1.08
CA ASN A 200 -15.93 13.23 2.21
C ASN A 200 -14.64 12.50 1.79
N ALA A 201 -14.73 11.53 0.90
CA ALA A 201 -13.55 10.84 0.37
C ALA A 201 -12.64 11.79 -0.40
N LEU A 202 -13.21 12.67 -1.23
CA LEU A 202 -12.48 13.68 -2.00
C LEU A 202 -11.82 14.73 -1.09
N LEU A 203 -12.44 15.09 0.03
CA LEU A 203 -11.79 15.94 1.04
C LEU A 203 -10.60 15.26 1.72
N GLN A 204 -10.63 13.94 1.94
CA GLN A 204 -9.49 13.19 2.53
C GLN A 204 -8.26 13.12 1.61
N VAL A 205 -8.45 13.33 0.31
CA VAL A 205 -7.40 13.41 -0.71
C VAL A 205 -7.14 14.84 -1.20
N ASP A 206 -7.66 15.85 -0.49
CA ASP A 206 -7.39 17.27 -0.76
C ASP A 206 -7.97 17.76 -2.10
N ASN A 207 -9.15 17.26 -2.48
CA ASN A 207 -9.87 17.64 -3.69
C ASN A 207 -11.24 18.30 -3.39
N PRO A 208 -11.24 19.52 -2.79
CA PRO A 208 -12.46 20.18 -2.35
C PRO A 208 -13.37 20.64 -3.51
N ALA A 209 -12.80 20.94 -4.68
CA ALA A 209 -13.58 21.34 -5.85
C ALA A 209 -14.50 20.20 -6.35
N ALA A 210 -13.96 18.98 -6.41
CA ALA A 210 -14.77 17.81 -6.77
C ALA A 210 -15.74 17.42 -5.65
N ALA A 211 -15.36 17.62 -4.37
CA ALA A 211 -16.27 17.41 -3.25
C ALA A 211 -17.51 18.33 -3.35
N GLU A 212 -17.29 19.61 -3.65
CA GLU A 212 -18.35 20.61 -3.85
C GLU A 212 -19.25 20.26 -5.04
N ALA A 213 -18.70 19.69 -6.12
CA ALA A 213 -19.48 19.23 -7.26
C ALA A 213 -20.43 18.08 -6.91
N CYS A 214 -20.03 17.19 -6.00
CA CYS A 214 -20.91 16.15 -5.48
C CYS A 214 -21.92 16.70 -4.47
N GLN A 215 -21.47 17.57 -3.56
CA GLN A 215 -22.28 18.09 -2.47
C GLN A 215 -22.01 19.59 -2.27
N PRO A 216 -22.85 20.47 -2.83
CA PRO A 216 -22.73 21.92 -2.65
C PRO A 216 -22.76 22.31 -1.16
N GLY A 217 -21.90 23.23 -0.75
CA GLY A 217 -21.71 23.69 0.61
C GLY A 217 -20.79 22.80 1.47
N VAL A 218 -20.31 21.66 0.96
CA VAL A 218 -19.43 20.76 1.73
C VAL A 218 -18.03 21.35 1.89
N ALA A 219 -17.53 22.06 0.88
CA ALA A 219 -16.27 22.77 0.95
C ALA A 219 -16.40 24.07 1.77
N VAL A 220 -17.61 24.60 1.94
CA VAL A 220 -17.87 25.79 2.77
C VAL A 220 -17.72 25.50 4.28
N SER A 221 -17.77 24.23 4.69
CA SER A 221 -17.41 23.80 6.05
C SER A 221 -15.89 23.74 6.30
N GLY A 222 -15.09 23.96 5.25
CA GLY A 222 -13.65 24.18 5.30
C GLY A 222 -13.27 25.25 4.30
N THR A 223 -13.67 26.50 4.57
CA THR A 223 -13.47 27.71 3.74
C THR A 223 -12.37 27.55 2.70
N ALA A 224 -12.75 27.39 1.43
CA ALA A 224 -11.90 27.65 0.29
C ALA A 224 -11.49 29.13 0.31
N THR A 225 -10.41 29.43 1.03
CA THR A 225 -9.63 30.65 0.81
C THR A 225 -8.91 30.48 -0.51
N GLU A 226 -8.86 31.52 -1.35
CA GLU A 226 -8.00 31.61 -2.54
C GLU A 226 -6.67 30.87 -2.28
N GLU A 227 -6.43 29.76 -2.98
CA GLU A 227 -5.34 28.83 -2.61
C GLU A 227 -3.98 29.57 -2.76
N PRO A 228 -3.27 29.90 -1.67
CA PRO A 228 -2.02 30.65 -1.74
C PRO A 228 -0.93 29.88 -2.49
N TRP A 229 -1.15 28.58 -2.70
CA TRP A 229 -0.26 27.67 -3.39
C TRP A 229 0.04 28.09 -4.83
N THR A 230 -0.91 28.65 -5.58
CA THR A 230 -0.65 29.03 -6.99
C THR A 230 0.46 30.08 -7.07
N ALA A 231 0.39 31.12 -6.23
CA ALA A 231 1.42 32.15 -6.14
C ALA A 231 2.75 31.62 -5.58
N ILE A 232 2.69 30.75 -4.56
CA ILE A 232 3.88 30.10 -3.99
C ILE A 232 4.61 29.27 -5.05
N ARG A 233 3.87 28.47 -5.83
CA ARG A 233 4.40 27.65 -6.90
C ARG A 233 5.12 28.50 -7.95
N GLU A 234 4.55 29.64 -8.32
CA GLU A 234 5.17 30.56 -9.27
C GLU A 234 6.50 31.11 -8.75
N LEU A 235 6.56 31.51 -7.48
CA LEU A 235 7.80 31.94 -6.82
C LEU A 235 8.85 30.82 -6.76
N LEU A 236 8.44 29.57 -6.50
CA LEU A 236 9.33 28.40 -6.50
C LEU A 236 9.89 28.14 -7.91
N LEU A 237 9.05 28.20 -8.95
CA LEU A 237 9.46 28.02 -10.35
C LEU A 237 10.45 29.11 -10.80
N GLN A 238 10.23 30.34 -10.38
CA GLN A 238 11.12 31.47 -10.63
C GLN A 238 12.38 31.47 -9.74
N ARG A 239 12.54 30.47 -8.85
CA ARG A 239 13.65 30.37 -7.88
C ARG A 239 13.78 31.59 -6.98
N SER A 240 12.67 32.29 -6.72
CA SER A 240 12.59 33.44 -5.83
C SER A 240 12.55 32.99 -4.37
N TRP A 241 13.63 32.36 -3.89
CA TRP A 241 13.65 31.59 -2.63
C TRP A 241 13.23 32.38 -1.39
N SER A 242 13.69 33.62 -1.23
CA SER A 242 13.31 34.47 -0.08
C SER A 242 11.81 34.84 -0.10
N LYS A 243 11.27 35.18 -1.28
CA LYS A 243 9.83 35.46 -1.44
C LYS A 243 9.01 34.21 -1.21
N ALA A 244 9.44 33.06 -1.76
CA ALA A 244 8.79 31.77 -1.57
C ALA A 244 8.77 31.36 -0.09
N GLN A 245 9.86 31.56 0.64
CA GLN A 245 9.93 31.29 2.09
C GLN A 245 8.89 32.10 2.86
N THR A 246 8.78 33.39 2.56
CA THR A 246 7.81 34.29 3.22
C THR A 246 6.37 33.84 2.91
N ALA A 247 6.06 33.56 1.64
CA ALA A 247 4.74 33.11 1.24
C ALA A 247 4.37 31.74 1.85
N LEU A 248 5.31 30.80 1.91
CA LEU A 248 5.14 29.51 2.58
C LEU A 248 4.87 29.66 4.08
N ALA A 249 5.60 30.55 4.76
CA ALA A 249 5.40 30.82 6.19
C ALA A 249 4.01 31.42 6.47
N THR A 250 3.59 32.38 5.65
CA THR A 250 2.25 32.99 5.74
C THR A 250 1.15 31.95 5.52
N ALA A 251 1.28 31.12 4.49
CA ALA A 251 0.30 30.05 4.23
C ALA A 251 0.27 29.00 5.35
N ALA A 252 1.43 28.65 5.92
CA ALA A 252 1.51 27.71 7.04
C ALA A 252 0.87 28.23 8.34
N ALA A 253 0.72 29.55 8.48
CA ALA A 253 0.07 30.19 9.63
C ALA A 253 -1.46 30.26 9.49
N ALA A 254 -2.05 29.76 8.40
CA ALA A 254 -3.49 29.73 8.22
C ALA A 254 -4.18 28.91 9.33
N ALA A 255 -5.29 29.43 9.86
CA ALA A 255 -5.96 28.86 11.03
C ALA A 255 -6.54 27.45 10.83
N ARG A 256 -6.72 27.01 9.57
CA ARG A 256 -7.22 25.68 9.22
C ARG A 256 -6.48 25.18 7.98
N LEU A 257 -5.53 24.27 8.17
CA LEU A 257 -4.88 23.54 7.10
C LEU A 257 -5.31 22.07 7.16
N THR A 258 -5.61 21.48 6.02
CA THR A 258 -5.72 20.02 5.92
C THR A 258 -4.35 19.39 6.19
N LEU A 259 -4.33 18.09 6.52
CA LEU A 259 -3.07 17.38 6.68
C LEU A 259 -2.23 17.45 5.38
N ALA A 260 -2.88 17.37 4.22
CA ALA A 260 -2.24 17.38 2.91
C ALA A 260 -1.62 18.76 2.59
N GLU A 261 -2.34 19.84 2.84
CA GLU A 261 -1.83 21.21 2.70
C GLU A 261 -0.65 21.45 3.64
N ALA A 262 -0.79 21.08 4.91
CA ALA A 262 0.26 21.29 5.90
C ALA A 262 1.53 20.52 5.53
N VAL A 263 1.44 19.24 5.12
CA VAL A 263 2.65 18.47 4.76
C VAL A 263 3.27 18.94 3.44
N ARG A 264 2.47 19.44 2.49
CA ARG A 264 2.94 20.08 1.26
C ARG A 264 3.76 21.33 1.59
N LEU A 265 3.19 22.23 2.40
CA LEU A 265 3.82 23.47 2.82
C LEU A 265 5.12 23.18 3.57
N ASP A 266 5.10 22.28 4.56
CA ASP A 266 6.27 21.88 5.35
C ASP A 266 7.39 21.33 4.45
N PHE A 267 7.06 20.45 3.50
CA PHE A 267 8.03 19.88 2.57
C PHE A 267 8.73 20.96 1.74
N TRP A 268 7.94 21.85 1.11
CA TRP A 268 8.48 22.92 0.28
C TRP A 268 9.21 23.99 1.09
N HIS A 269 8.80 24.21 2.34
CA HIS A 269 9.54 25.05 3.27
C HIS A 269 10.93 24.47 3.55
N GLY A 270 11.02 23.15 3.77
CA GLY A 270 12.30 22.44 3.89
C GLY A 270 13.15 22.57 2.63
N PHE A 271 12.54 22.43 1.45
CA PHE A 271 13.23 22.61 0.17
C PHE A 271 13.80 24.02 0.00
N VAL A 272 13.01 25.07 0.27
CA VAL A 272 13.47 26.46 0.19
C VAL A 272 14.57 26.74 1.22
N LYS A 273 14.46 26.22 2.44
CA LYS A 273 15.52 26.30 3.46
C LYS A 273 16.82 25.68 2.96
N GLN A 274 16.78 24.53 2.29
CA GLN A 274 17.95 23.93 1.66
C GLN A 274 18.56 24.85 0.59
N GLN A 275 17.74 25.44 -0.29
CA GLN A 275 18.22 26.36 -1.34
C GLN A 275 18.87 27.62 -0.78
N LEU A 276 18.45 28.05 0.41
CA LEU A 276 19.02 29.19 1.14
C LEU A 276 20.23 28.81 2.02
N GLY A 277 20.69 27.55 2.01
CA GLY A 277 21.84 27.07 2.78
C GLY A 277 21.52 26.62 4.21
N HIS A 278 20.25 26.60 4.61
CA HIS A 278 19.79 26.16 5.94
C HIS A 278 19.53 24.65 5.98
N HIS A 279 20.56 23.84 5.74
CA HIS A 279 20.44 22.38 5.60
C HIS A 279 19.85 21.69 6.84
N GLY A 280 20.26 22.06 8.05
CA GLY A 280 19.75 21.45 9.29
C GLY A 280 18.26 21.71 9.52
N GLU A 281 17.76 22.88 9.12
CA GLU A 281 16.33 23.20 9.19
C GLU A 281 15.53 22.43 8.16
N ALA A 282 16.07 22.27 6.95
CA ALA A 282 15.47 21.48 5.89
C ALA A 282 15.27 20.02 6.31
N GLU A 283 16.31 19.38 6.87
CA GLU A 283 16.22 18.01 7.35
C GLU A 283 15.21 17.85 8.48
N ARG A 284 15.15 18.80 9.41
CA ARG A 284 14.18 18.78 10.51
C ARG A 284 12.74 18.80 9.98
N LEU A 285 12.45 19.68 9.02
CA LEU A 285 11.13 19.75 8.37
C LEU A 285 10.79 18.45 7.64
N TRP A 286 11.72 17.88 6.88
CA TRP A 286 11.47 16.61 6.19
C TRP A 286 11.30 15.43 7.15
N ARG A 287 12.02 15.38 8.27
CA ARG A 287 11.79 14.35 9.31
C ARG A 287 10.38 14.48 9.90
N GLN A 288 9.93 15.70 10.16
CA GLN A 288 8.58 15.96 10.66
C GLN A 288 7.51 15.54 9.64
N VAL A 289 7.69 15.85 8.37
CA VAL A 289 6.77 15.43 7.29
C VAL A 289 6.74 13.89 7.17
N ALA A 290 7.91 13.25 7.16
CA ALA A 290 8.02 11.80 7.07
C ALA A 290 7.39 11.08 8.29
N GLN A 291 7.45 11.67 9.47
CA GLN A 291 6.80 11.12 10.68
C GLN A 291 5.28 11.34 10.68
N ARG A 292 4.84 12.53 10.28
CA ARG A 292 3.42 12.93 10.35
C ARG A 292 2.57 12.30 9.25
N ALA A 293 3.13 12.09 8.06
CA ALA A 293 2.42 11.50 6.93
C ALA A 293 3.32 10.58 6.08
N PRO A 294 3.83 9.46 6.64
CA PRO A 294 4.85 8.61 6.01
C PRO A 294 4.45 8.05 4.65
N TRP A 295 3.15 7.85 4.42
CA TRP A 295 2.60 7.26 3.19
C TRP A 295 2.05 8.30 2.19
N SER A 296 2.21 9.59 2.49
CA SER A 296 1.87 10.65 1.53
C SER A 296 2.99 10.84 0.50
N TYR A 297 2.66 11.42 -0.66
CA TYR A 297 3.66 11.76 -1.68
C TYR A 297 4.81 12.60 -1.08
N TYR A 298 4.50 13.64 -0.30
CA TYR A 298 5.50 14.48 0.35
C TYR A 298 6.22 13.79 1.53
N GLY A 299 5.56 12.84 2.21
CA GLY A 299 6.17 11.96 3.20
C GLY A 299 7.28 11.10 2.59
N TRP A 300 6.96 10.42 1.50
CA TRP A 300 7.92 9.63 0.75
C TRP A 300 9.06 10.51 0.18
N LEU A 301 8.73 11.65 -0.45
CA LEU A 301 9.73 12.56 -1.02
C LEU A 301 10.66 13.14 0.06
N SER A 302 10.15 13.36 1.27
CA SER A 302 10.95 13.74 2.45
C SER A 302 11.93 12.64 2.85
N GLN A 303 11.52 11.37 2.85
CA GLN A 303 12.41 10.25 3.15
C GLN A 303 13.50 10.09 2.07
N VAL A 304 13.19 10.35 0.80
CA VAL A 304 14.19 10.40 -0.29
C VAL A 304 15.20 11.53 -0.05
N ARG A 305 14.74 12.73 0.31
CA ARG A 305 15.64 13.87 0.62
C ARG A 305 16.56 13.60 1.81
N LEU A 306 16.09 12.81 2.78
CA LEU A 306 16.86 12.36 3.94
C LEU A 306 17.79 11.17 3.64
N GLY A 307 17.78 10.63 2.41
CA GLY A 307 18.57 9.45 2.05
C GLY A 307 18.12 8.14 2.71
N GLN A 308 16.90 8.10 3.27
CA GLN A 308 16.36 6.93 3.97
C GLN A 308 15.78 5.90 2.99
N VAL A 309 15.42 6.33 1.79
CA VAL A 309 14.86 5.50 0.71
C VAL A 309 15.50 5.92 -0.61
N ILE A 310 15.76 4.97 -1.51
CA ILE A 310 16.44 5.20 -2.78
C ILE A 310 15.40 5.44 -3.89
N TRP A 311 15.68 6.37 -4.81
CA TRP A 311 14.92 6.57 -6.05
C TRP A 311 15.38 5.55 -7.13
N PRO A 312 14.47 4.93 -7.89
CA PRO A 312 13.01 5.03 -7.85
C PRO A 312 12.37 4.06 -6.82
N SER A 313 11.15 4.40 -6.38
CA SER A 313 10.34 3.58 -5.47
C SER A 313 9.79 2.34 -6.21
N PRO A 314 9.65 1.17 -5.55
CA PRO A 314 8.97 -0.01 -6.10
C PRO A 314 7.43 0.04 -5.97
N LEU A 315 6.85 1.24 -5.86
CA LEU A 315 5.39 1.45 -5.92
C LEU A 315 4.96 1.66 -7.36
#